data_AF-A0A3A0D7I6-F1
#
_entry.id   AF-A0A3A0D7I6-F1
#
_cell.length_a   1.000
_cell.length_b   1.000
_cell.length_c   1.000
_cell.angle_alpha   90.00
_cell.angle_beta   90.00
_cell.angle_gamma   90.00
#
_symmetry.space_group_name_H-M   'P 1'
#
loop_
_entity.id
_entity.type
_entity.pdbx_description
1 polymer ?
#
loop_
_entity_poly.entity_id
_entity_poly.type
_entity_poly.pdbx_seq_one_letter_code
_entity_poly.pdbx_strand_id
1 'polypeptide(L)' 'MPTVKVREGESFEKALRRFTKACEKAGLMSELKKRRHFEKPSEKKKRKMKIARRKARRIATLESR' A
#
# COMPACT_ATOMS: atom_id res chain seq x y z
N MET A 1 -10.53 -5.83 -2.53
CA MET A 1 -10.92 -5.85 -1.10
C MET A 1 -10.23 -7.02 -0.44
N PRO A 2 -9.52 -6.84 0.69
CA PRO A 2 -8.84 -7.94 1.36
C PRO A 2 -9.85 -8.87 2.02
N THR A 3 -9.79 -10.17 1.69
CA THR A 3 -10.59 -11.21 2.31
C THR A 3 -9.67 -12.20 3.03
N VAL A 4 -9.95 -12.47 4.31
CA VAL A 4 -9.18 -13.42 5.13
C VAL A 4 -10.16 -14.46 5.65
N LYS A 5 -9.99 -15.72 5.24
CA LYS A 5 -10.75 -16.86 5.77
C LYS A 5 -10.07 -17.33 7.05
N VAL A 6 -10.81 -17.40 8.15
CA VAL A 6 -10.34 -17.95 9.43
C VAL A 6 -10.47 -19.47 9.36
N ARG A 7 -9.42 -20.21 9.72
CA ARG A 7 -9.47 -21.69 9.79
C ARG A 7 -9.79 -22.14 11.21
N GLU A 8 -10.49 -23.27 11.34
CA GLU A 8 -10.80 -23.89 12.64
C GLU A 8 -9.49 -24.31 13.33
N GLY A 9 -9.19 -23.71 14.48
CA GLY A 9 -7.93 -23.86 15.22
C GLY A 9 -7.03 -22.60 15.27
N GLU A 10 -7.39 -21.51 14.58
CA GLU A 10 -6.66 -20.24 14.68
C GLU A 10 -7.19 -19.35 15.81
N SER A 11 -6.27 -18.81 16.62
CA SER A 11 -6.60 -17.74 17.56
C SER A 11 -7.03 -16.48 16.80
N PHE A 12 -8.10 -15.84 17.26
CA PHE A 12 -8.66 -14.61 16.71
C PHE A 12 -7.60 -13.52 16.45
N GLU A 13 -6.64 -13.38 17.35
CA GLU A 13 -5.58 -12.37 17.24
C GLU A 13 -4.66 -12.60 16.01
N LYS A 14 -4.39 -13.87 15.67
CA LYS A 14 -3.61 -14.22 14.48
C LYS A 14 -4.38 -13.91 13.19
N ALA A 15 -5.69 -14.16 13.18
CA ALA A 15 -6.55 -13.79 12.06
C ALA A 15 -6.60 -12.27 11.86
N LEU A 16 -6.74 -11.50 12.95
CA LEU A 16 -6.73 -10.04 12.93
C LEU A 16 -5.41 -9.48 12.38
N ARG A 17 -4.26 -9.98 12.84
CA ARG A 17 -2.94 -9.55 12.34
C ARG A 17 -2.79 -9.80 10.82
N ARG A 18 -3.28 -10.93 10.31
CA ARG A 18 -3.26 -11.20 8.85
C ARG A 18 -4.18 -10.27 8.09
N PHE A 19 -5.35 -9.95 8.63
CA PHE A 19 -6.26 -8.98 8.04
C PHE A 19 -5.64 -7.57 7.97
N THR A 20 -5.05 -7.09 9.07
CA THR A 20 -4.35 -5.79 9.08
C THR A 20 -3.22 -5.75 8.06
N LYS A 21 -2.39 -6.80 7.99
CA LYS A 21 -1.35 -6.92 6.95
C LYS A 21 -1.93 -6.96 5.54
N ALA A 22 -3.07 -7.62 5.32
CA ALA A 22 -3.74 -7.66 4.02
C ALA A 22 -4.27 -6.28 3.61
N CYS A 23 -4.83 -5.51 4.54
CA CYS A 23 -5.25 -4.12 4.35
C CYS A 23 -4.08 -3.18 4.05
N GLU A 24 -2.95 -3.37 4.74
CA GLU A 24 -1.70 -2.63 4.49
C GLU A 24 -1.13 -2.97 3.11
N LYS A 25 -1.07 -4.25 2.75
CA LYS A 25 -0.59 -4.72 1.44
C LYS A 25 -1.48 -4.25 0.29
N ALA A 26 -2.79 -4.22 0.51
CA ALA A 26 -3.75 -3.66 -0.44
C ALA A 26 -3.59 -2.14 -0.61
N GLY A 27 -2.81 -1.47 0.25
CA GLY A 27 -2.54 -0.04 0.15
C GLY A 27 -3.74 0.83 0.46
N LEU A 28 -4.74 0.30 1.17
CA LEU A 28 -6.04 0.95 1.43
C LEU A 28 -5.86 2.31 2.12
N MET A 29 -4.95 2.38 3.09
CA MET A 29 -4.61 3.63 3.79
C MET A 29 -3.99 4.68 2.85
N SER A 30 -3.21 4.24 1.87
CA SER A 30 -2.62 5.15 0.87
C SER A 30 -3.68 5.67 -0.10
N GLU A 31 -4.71 4.87 -0.38
CA GLU A 31 -5.81 5.24 -1.25
C GLU A 31 -6.76 6.21 -0.56
N LEU A 32 -7.12 5.95 0.70
CA LEU A 32 -7.89 6.88 1.53
C LEU A 32 -7.24 8.26 1.56
N LYS A 33 -5.93 8.33 1.86
CA LYS A 33 -5.19 9.61 1.88
C LYS A 33 -5.24 10.36 0.54
N LYS A 34 -5.23 9.65 -0.59
CA LYS A 34 -5.31 10.25 -1.94
C LYS A 34 -6.71 10.73 -2.30
N ARG A 35 -7.75 10.10 -1.76
CA ARG A 35 -9.16 10.40 -2.05
C ARG A 35 -9.78 11.42 -1.09
N ARG A 36 -9.13 11.71 0.04
CA ARG A 36 -9.60 12.69 1.06
C ARG A 36 -9.87 14.10 0.51
N HIS A 37 -9.18 14.50 -0.55
CA HIS A 37 -9.36 15.81 -1.19
C HIS A 37 -9.28 15.67 -2.70
N PHE A 38 -9.91 16.59 -3.42
CA PHE A 38 -9.76 16.67 -4.86
C PHE A 38 -8.34 17.10 -5.22
N GLU A 39 -7.66 16.27 -6.00
CA GLU A 39 -6.35 16.55 -6.55
C GLU A 39 -6.50 16.89 -8.03
N LYS A 40 -6.04 18.09 -8.41
CA LYS A 40 -6.04 18.53 -9.82
C LYS A 40 -5.28 17.52 -10.70
N PRO A 41 -5.70 17.31 -11.96
CA PRO A 41 -5.08 16.32 -12.84
C PRO A 41 -3.56 16.56 -13.05
N SER A 42 -3.12 17.81 -13.04
CA SER A 42 -1.70 18.19 -13.09
C SER A 42 -0.91 17.68 -11.87
N GLU A 43 -1.44 17.89 -10.67
CA GLU A 43 -0.83 17.43 -9.42
C GLU A 43 -0.81 15.90 -9.32
N LYS A 44 -1.87 15.23 -9.79
CA LYS A 44 -1.92 13.77 -9.90
C LYS A 44 -0.80 13.23 -10.81
N LYS A 45 -0.54 13.88 -11.95
CA LYS A 45 0.57 13.53 -12.87
C LYS A 45 1.93 13.75 -12.19
N LYS A 46 2.15 14.91 -11.54
CA LYS A 46 3.39 15.21 -10.80
C LYS A 46 3.66 14.18 -9.70
N ARG A 47 2.65 13.83 -8.91
CA ARG A 47 2.76 12.83 -7.84
C ARG A 47 3.15 11.45 -8.38
N LYS A 48 2.54 11.01 -9.48
CA LYS A 48 2.89 9.73 -10.14
C LYS A 48 4.36 9.71 -10.58
N MET A 49 4.84 10.77 -11.24
CA MET A 49 6.25 10.87 -11.65
C MET A 49 7.21 10.85 -10.46
N LYS A 50 6.91 11.59 -9.39
CA LYS A 50 7.72 11.60 -8.16
C LYS A 50 7.83 10.21 -7.52
N ILE A 51 6.72 9.46 -7.48
CA ILE A 51 6.70 8.09 -6.95
C ILE A 51 7.55 7.16 -7.83
N ALA A 52 7.43 7.25 -9.16
CA ALA A 52 8.22 6.43 -10.09
C ALA A 52 9.73 6.71 -9.94
N ARG A 53 10.13 7.99 -9.90
CA ARG A 53 11.53 8.38 -9.68
C ARG A 53 12.09 7.86 -8.36
N ARG A 54 11.30 7.95 -7.27
CA ARG A 54 11.70 7.43 -5.95
C ARG A 54 11.87 5.91 -5.97
N LYS A 55 11.00 5.17 -6.67
CA LYS A 55 11.11 3.72 -6.83
C LYS A 55 12.36 3.34 -7.63
N ALA A 56 12.62 4.00 -8.76
CA ALA A 56 13.79 3.75 -9.59
C ALA A 56 15.10 3.98 -8.80
N ARG A 57 15.20 5.09 -8.05
CA ARG A 57 16.35 5.35 -7.17
C ARG A 57 16.58 4.25 -6.15
N ARG A 58 15.50 3.73 -5.53
CA ARG A 58 15.59 2.66 -4.54
C ARG A 58 16.12 1.35 -5.15
N ILE A 59 15.70 1.03 -6.38
CA ILE A 59 16.15 -0.17 -7.09
C ILE A 59 17.64 -0.03 -7.42
N ALA A 60 18.04 1.10 -8.01
CA ALA A 60 19.44 1.36 -8.34
C ALA A 60 20.37 1.27 -7.10
N THR A 61 19.95 1.79 -5.95
CA THR A 61 20.74 1.67 -4.70
C THR A 61 20.81 0.24 -4.12
N LEU A 62 19.87 -0.63 -4.49
CA LEU A 62 19.88 -2.03 -4.08
C LEU A 62 20.74 -2.88 -5.02
N GLU A 63 20.76 -2.54 -6.31
CA GLU A 63 21.61 -3.19 -7.32
C GLU A 63 23.09 -2.82 -7.18
N SER A 64 23.39 -1.66 -6.60
CA SER A 64 24.76 -1.20 -6.33
C SER A 64 25.34 -1.72 -5.00
N ARG A 65 24.68 -2.66 -4.33
CA ARG A 65 25.01 -3.15 -2.98
C ARG A 65 25.27 -4.65 -2.99
#